data_AF-A0AB35M285-F1
#
_entry.id   AF-A0AB35M285-F1
#
_cell.length_a   1.000
_cell.length_b   1.000
_cell.length_c   1.000
_cell.angle_alpha   90.00
_cell.angle_beta   90.00
_cell.angle_gamma   90.00
#
_symmetry.space_group_name_H-M   'P 1'
#
loop_
_entity.id
_entity.type
_entity.pdbx_description
1 polymer ?
#
loop_
_entity_poly.entity_id
_entity_poly.type
_entity_poly.pdbx_seq_one_letter_code
_entity_poly.pdbx_strand_id
1 'polypeptide(L)'
;MIDYSPHTKYTAQKIQDKVTRGAYFYSSFSIDDCIGSTTNIKKLIEKLTIRYDLNLTSRQRNYRLKTGKPIADLIVQDVIYENRWQFILLITTPNSHKHSKQPIHSIEQQKQIGKDKIFEMEELSFSRANIIAETDLIHDYFKDDEVLNFIMSKPYLEMGFAGYSAELVRMTHKKYKSNSDKFYKTPSKPFSWTWRWKKEVVAKKKMDLVNITRITDKKSP
;
A
#
# COMPACT_ATOMS: atom_id res chain seq x y z
N MET A 1 -9.02 5.45 10.63
CA MET A 1 -10.19 5.67 9.77
C MET A 1 -10.54 4.35 9.13
N ILE A 2 -11.82 4.07 8.93
CA ILE A 2 -12.26 2.82 8.29
C ILE A 2 -12.69 3.13 6.86
N ASP A 3 -12.14 2.38 5.90
CA ASP A 3 -12.54 2.43 4.50
C ASP A 3 -13.19 1.08 4.15
N TYR A 4 -14.52 1.06 3.95
CA TYR A 4 -15.23 -0.11 3.47
C TYR A 4 -15.08 -0.21 1.95
N SER A 5 -14.53 -1.33 1.48
CA SER A 5 -14.21 -1.54 0.09
C SER A 5 -15.23 -2.46 -0.57
N PRO A 6 -15.91 -2.03 -1.65
CA PRO A 6 -16.86 -2.86 -2.37
C PRO A 6 -16.19 -3.88 -3.30
N HIS A 7 -14.92 -3.64 -3.69
CA HIS A 7 -14.20 -4.52 -4.59
C HIS A 7 -12.70 -4.29 -4.55
N THR A 8 -11.97 -5.26 -5.07
CA THR A 8 -10.51 -5.33 -5.00
C THR A 8 -9.78 -4.14 -5.62
N LYS A 9 -10.29 -3.56 -6.72
CA LYS A 9 -9.71 -2.35 -7.33
C LYS A 9 -9.78 -1.13 -6.40
N TYR A 10 -10.84 -0.99 -5.60
CA TYR A 10 -10.99 0.09 -4.63
C TYR A 10 -10.04 -0.10 -3.47
N THR A 11 -9.92 -1.34 -2.97
CA THR A 11 -8.91 -1.74 -1.96
C THR A 11 -7.50 -1.35 -2.42
N ALA A 12 -7.12 -1.71 -3.64
CA ALA A 12 -5.83 -1.38 -4.21
C ALA A 12 -5.58 0.14 -4.26
N GLN A 13 -6.57 0.91 -4.73
CA GLN A 13 -6.50 2.37 -4.78
C GLN A 13 -6.33 2.98 -3.39
N LYS A 14 -7.10 2.51 -2.40
CA LYS A 14 -7.01 3.02 -1.02
C LYS A 14 -5.65 2.74 -0.41
N ILE A 15 -5.12 1.54 -0.61
CA ILE A 15 -3.78 1.17 -0.12
C ILE A 15 -2.75 2.11 -0.74
N GLN A 16 -2.79 2.30 -2.07
CA GLN A 16 -1.91 3.24 -2.76
C GLN A 16 -2.02 4.67 -2.18
N ASP A 17 -3.23 5.17 -1.92
CA ASP A 17 -3.45 6.50 -1.34
C ASP A 17 -2.85 6.64 0.07
N LYS A 18 -3.01 5.62 0.92
CA LYS A 18 -2.47 5.62 2.30
C LYS A 18 -0.95 5.52 2.29
N VAL A 19 -0.40 4.62 1.49
CA VAL A 19 1.06 4.43 1.35
C VAL A 19 1.72 5.70 0.81
N THR A 20 1.10 6.38 -0.16
CA THR A 20 1.58 7.67 -0.68
C THR A 20 1.64 8.75 0.41
N ARG A 21 0.84 8.61 1.48
CA ARG A 21 0.79 9.54 2.63
C ARG A 21 1.63 9.08 3.83
N GLY A 22 2.42 8.03 3.66
CA GLY A 22 3.37 7.54 4.66
C GLY A 22 2.89 6.34 5.48
N ALA A 23 1.80 5.67 5.12
CA ALA A 23 1.40 4.44 5.81
C ALA A 23 2.32 3.28 5.40
N TYR A 24 3.49 3.17 6.01
CA TYR A 24 4.52 2.19 5.62
C TYR A 24 4.51 0.91 6.44
N PHE A 25 3.74 0.84 7.52
CA PHE A 25 3.59 -0.36 8.34
C PHE A 25 2.21 -0.94 8.11
N TYR A 26 2.11 -2.26 7.98
CA TYR A 26 0.82 -2.91 7.75
C TYR A 26 0.75 -4.33 8.29
N SER A 27 -0.46 -4.75 8.63
CA SER A 27 -0.84 -6.16 8.83
C SER A 27 -2.09 -6.43 8.00
N SER A 28 -2.26 -7.67 7.56
CA SER A 28 -3.51 -8.10 6.92
C SER A 28 -3.85 -9.53 7.29
N PHE A 29 -5.15 -9.77 7.44
CA PHE A 29 -5.69 -11.10 7.71
C PHE A 29 -7.06 -11.24 7.06
N SER A 30 -7.51 -12.48 6.93
CA SER A 30 -8.84 -12.79 6.40
C SER A 30 -9.63 -13.67 7.36
N ILE A 31 -10.94 -13.52 7.31
CA ILE A 31 -11.90 -14.32 8.08
C ILE A 31 -12.88 -14.93 7.10
N ASP A 32 -13.03 -16.24 7.15
CA ASP A 32 -14.00 -16.95 6.33
C ASP A 32 -15.43 -16.69 6.85
N ASP A 33 -16.33 -16.43 5.91
CA ASP A 33 -17.77 -16.18 6.09
C ASP A 33 -18.62 -17.37 5.62
N CYS A 34 -18.00 -18.55 5.54
CA CYS A 34 -18.68 -19.80 5.19
C CYS A 34 -19.73 -20.20 6.23
N ILE A 35 -20.67 -21.06 5.81
CA ILE A 35 -21.70 -21.65 6.68
C ILE A 35 -21.01 -22.32 7.89
N GLY A 36 -21.22 -21.75 9.08
CA GLY A 36 -20.55 -22.15 10.32
C GLY A 36 -19.63 -21.09 10.94
N SER A 37 -19.38 -19.97 10.25
CA SER A 37 -18.63 -18.84 10.82
C SER A 37 -19.40 -18.23 12.00
N THR A 38 -18.83 -18.33 13.19
CA THR A 38 -19.37 -17.71 14.41
C THR A 38 -18.88 -16.26 14.58
N THR A 39 -18.03 -15.78 13.67
CA THR A 39 -17.36 -14.48 13.83
C THR A 39 -18.33 -13.36 13.50
N ASN A 40 -18.72 -12.60 14.52
CA ASN A 40 -19.47 -11.38 14.31
C ASN A 40 -18.54 -10.28 13.79
N ILE A 41 -18.52 -10.09 12.47
CA ILE A 41 -17.70 -9.10 11.77
C ILE A 41 -17.90 -7.69 12.32
N LYS A 42 -19.14 -7.29 12.63
CA LYS A 42 -19.44 -5.98 13.21
C LYS A 42 -18.75 -5.80 14.57
N LYS A 43 -18.86 -6.79 15.47
CA LYS A 43 -18.17 -6.74 16.78
C LYS A 43 -16.65 -6.72 16.63
N LEU A 44 -16.10 -7.42 15.64
CA LEU A 44 -14.67 -7.37 15.37
C LEU A 44 -14.23 -5.97 14.91
N ILE A 45 -14.97 -5.36 13.98
CA ILE A 45 -14.71 -3.98 13.54
C ILE A 45 -14.78 -3.01 14.71
N GLU A 46 -15.77 -3.15 15.61
CA GLU A 46 -15.88 -2.33 16.82
C GLU A 46 -14.65 -2.49 17.73
N LYS A 47 -14.19 -3.74 17.96
CA LYS A 47 -12.96 -4.01 18.72
C LYS A 47 -11.73 -3.35 18.10
N LEU A 48 -11.54 -3.50 16.79
CA LEU A 48 -10.43 -2.87 16.06
C LEU A 48 -10.54 -1.34 16.07
N THR A 49 -11.76 -0.80 16.02
CA THR A 49 -12.03 0.64 16.06
C THR A 49 -11.56 1.25 17.38
N ILE A 50 -11.85 0.57 18.50
CA ILE A 50 -11.40 1.00 19.82
C ILE A 50 -9.89 0.84 19.94
N ARG A 51 -9.36 -0.34 19.60
CA ARG A 51 -7.93 -0.65 19.74
C ARG A 51 -7.04 0.33 18.97
N TYR A 52 -7.42 0.64 17.72
CA TYR A 52 -6.60 1.45 16.81
C TYR A 52 -7.06 2.89 16.66
N ASP A 53 -7.96 3.37 17.53
CA ASP A 53 -8.53 4.72 17.49
C ASP A 53 -9.01 5.10 16.07
N LEU A 54 -9.82 4.26 15.43
CA LEU A 54 -10.13 4.45 14.01
C LEU A 54 -11.08 5.62 13.74
N ASN A 55 -11.75 6.16 14.77
CA ASN A 55 -12.77 7.22 14.69
C ASN A 55 -12.22 8.66 14.82
N LEU A 56 -10.96 8.87 14.45
CA LEU A 56 -10.35 10.20 14.50
C LEU A 56 -10.69 11.05 13.27
N THR A 57 -10.99 12.32 13.51
CA THR A 57 -11.10 13.34 12.46
C THR A 57 -9.74 13.64 11.82
N SER A 58 -9.76 14.19 10.60
CA SER A 58 -8.54 14.65 9.91
C SER A 58 -7.69 15.61 10.76
N ARG A 59 -8.33 16.50 11.53
CA ARG A 59 -7.63 17.43 12.44
C ARG A 59 -6.92 16.68 13.57
N GLN A 60 -7.61 15.76 14.25
CA GLN A 60 -7.02 14.96 15.33
C GLN A 60 -5.87 14.09 14.81
N ARG A 61 -6.01 13.48 13.64
CA ARG A 61 -4.96 12.68 12.99
C ARG A 61 -3.71 13.50 12.72
N ASN A 62 -3.87 14.68 12.13
CA ASN A 62 -2.75 15.60 11.89
C ASN A 62 -2.09 16.06 13.19
N TYR A 63 -2.87 16.33 14.24
CA TYR A 63 -2.35 16.70 15.55
C TYR A 63 -1.55 15.55 16.19
N ARG A 64 -2.02 14.31 16.10
CA ARG A 64 -1.29 13.12 16.60
C ARG A 64 0.06 12.96 15.92
N LEU A 65 0.10 13.02 14.60
CA LEU A 65 1.36 12.93 13.86
C LEU A 65 2.33 14.06 14.22
N LYS A 66 1.83 15.27 14.47
CA LYS A 66 2.66 16.40 14.94
C LYS A 66 3.18 16.21 16.36
N THR A 67 2.43 15.55 17.23
CA THR A 67 2.78 15.28 18.63
C THR A 67 3.50 13.95 18.83
N GLY A 68 3.98 13.32 17.76
CA GLY A 68 4.79 12.11 17.85
C GLY A 68 4.00 10.81 17.99
N LYS A 69 2.68 10.82 17.79
CA LYS A 69 1.81 9.64 17.93
C LYS A 69 1.45 9.04 16.56
N PRO A 70 1.42 7.70 16.44
CA PRO A 70 1.03 7.04 15.20
C PRO A 70 -0.48 7.16 14.96
N ILE A 71 -0.90 6.91 13.73
CA ILE A 71 -2.31 6.81 13.34
C ILE A 71 -2.53 5.55 12.51
N ALA A 72 -3.71 4.96 12.66
CA ALA A 72 -4.11 3.77 11.92
C ALA A 72 -5.25 4.04 10.93
N ASP A 73 -5.26 3.24 9.88
CA ASP A 73 -6.32 3.10 8.90
C ASP A 73 -6.63 1.62 8.73
N LEU A 74 -7.92 1.29 8.65
CA LEU A 74 -8.38 -0.07 8.44
C LEU A 74 -9.17 -0.09 7.13
N ILE A 75 -8.80 -0.96 6.21
CA ILE A 75 -9.59 -1.26 5.03
C ILE A 75 -10.27 -2.59 5.28
N VAL A 76 -11.59 -2.61 5.10
CA VAL A 76 -12.42 -3.81 5.25
C VAL A 76 -13.02 -4.11 3.89
N GLN A 77 -12.78 -5.31 3.37
CA GLN A 77 -13.34 -5.77 2.11
C GLN A 77 -14.13 -7.06 2.33
N ASP A 78 -15.39 -7.05 1.92
CA ASP A 78 -16.15 -8.28 1.70
C ASP A 78 -15.79 -8.85 0.33
N VAL A 79 -15.14 -10.01 0.29
CA VAL A 79 -14.76 -10.69 -0.93
C VAL A 79 -15.89 -11.64 -1.32
N ILE A 80 -16.94 -11.08 -1.91
CA ILE A 80 -18.22 -11.74 -2.22
C ILE A 80 -18.04 -13.12 -2.89
N TYR A 81 -17.09 -13.26 -3.82
CA TYR A 81 -16.89 -14.51 -4.56
C TYR A 81 -16.08 -15.58 -3.81
N GLU A 82 -15.46 -15.22 -2.69
CA GLU A 82 -14.59 -16.10 -1.90
C GLU A 82 -15.16 -16.33 -0.49
N ASN A 83 -16.38 -15.85 -0.19
CA ASN A 83 -17.02 -15.94 1.12
C ASN A 83 -16.06 -15.61 2.26
N ARG A 84 -15.33 -14.49 2.15
CA ARG A 84 -14.36 -14.08 3.17
C ARG A 84 -14.29 -12.57 3.31
N TRP A 85 -14.05 -12.14 4.54
CA TRP A 85 -13.73 -10.76 4.88
C TRP A 85 -12.23 -10.58 4.94
N GLN A 86 -11.72 -9.57 4.24
CA GLN A 86 -10.31 -9.18 4.29
C GLN A 86 -10.16 -7.88 5.08
N PHE A 87 -9.23 -7.90 6.03
CA PHE A 87 -8.87 -6.76 6.86
C PHE A 87 -7.44 -6.36 6.55
N ILE A 88 -7.21 -5.07 6.31
CA ILE A 88 -5.89 -4.53 6.01
C ILE A 88 -5.69 -3.31 6.91
N LEU A 89 -4.83 -3.47 7.91
CA LEU A 89 -4.43 -2.43 8.82
C LEU A 89 -3.20 -1.73 8.27
N LEU A 90 -3.26 -0.41 8.17
CA LEU A 90 -2.20 0.46 7.66
C LEU A 90 -1.87 1.51 8.72
N ILE A 91 -0.61 1.63 9.07
CA ILE A 91 -0.15 2.51 10.15
C ILE A 91 0.84 3.52 9.59
N THR A 92 0.58 4.79 9.92
CA THR A 92 1.45 5.92 9.63
C THR A 92 2.08 6.40 10.93
N THR A 93 3.41 6.40 11.00
CA THR A 93 4.17 6.97 12.10
C THR A 93 4.50 8.44 11.79
N PRO A 94 4.89 9.24 12.80
CA PRO A 94 5.38 10.60 12.57
C PRO A 94 6.54 10.67 11.60
N ASN A 95 7.46 9.70 11.64
CA ASN A 95 8.64 9.68 10.80
C ASN A 95 8.30 9.24 9.36
N SER A 96 7.51 8.17 9.20
CA SER A 96 7.03 7.74 7.89
C SER A 96 6.22 8.82 7.17
N HIS A 97 5.44 9.61 7.93
CA HIS A 97 4.71 10.76 7.43
C HIS A 97 5.61 11.93 7.00
N LYS A 98 6.67 12.20 7.77
CA LYS A 98 7.67 13.22 7.39
C LYS A 98 8.40 12.79 6.13
N HIS A 99 8.86 11.55 6.08
CA HIS A 99 9.52 10.95 4.93
C HIS A 99 8.66 11.04 3.67
N SER A 100 7.35 10.74 3.75
CA SER A 100 6.46 10.82 2.59
C SER A 100 6.27 12.23 2.04
N LYS A 101 6.69 13.27 2.78
CA LYS A 101 6.60 14.68 2.38
C LYS A 101 7.95 15.28 1.98
N GLN A 102 9.06 14.65 2.34
CA GLN A 102 10.40 15.16 2.07
C GLN A 102 10.76 14.97 0.60
N PRO A 103 11.15 16.03 -0.14
CA PRO A 103 11.63 15.88 -1.50
C PRO A 103 12.94 15.07 -1.54
N ILE A 104 13.12 14.24 -2.57
CA ILE A 104 14.38 13.50 -2.76
C ILE A 104 15.50 14.50 -3.04
N HIS A 105 16.37 14.74 -2.05
CA HIS A 105 17.59 15.49 -2.24
C HIS A 105 18.64 14.62 -2.95
N SER A 106 19.30 15.23 -3.94
CA SER A 106 19.99 14.61 -5.07
C SER A 106 21.39 14.01 -4.77
N ILE A 107 21.59 13.23 -3.71
CA ILE A 107 22.94 12.74 -3.39
C ILE A 107 23.17 11.25 -3.68
N GLU A 108 22.13 10.40 -3.62
CA GLU A 108 22.33 8.96 -3.87
C GLU A 108 22.06 8.58 -5.33
N GLN A 109 23.10 8.07 -5.96
CA GLN A 109 23.19 7.67 -7.37
C GLN A 109 22.15 6.58 -7.69
N GLN A 110 21.12 6.96 -8.44
CA GLN A 110 20.11 6.03 -8.94
C GLN A 110 20.70 5.22 -10.11
N LYS A 111 21.11 3.97 -9.87
CA LYS A 111 21.48 3.04 -10.95
C LYS A 111 20.20 2.52 -11.61
N GLN A 112 20.04 2.81 -12.90
CA GLN A 112 18.95 2.29 -13.72
C GLN A 112 19.27 0.86 -14.13
N ILE A 113 18.44 -0.12 -13.76
CA ILE A 113 18.59 -1.51 -14.23
C ILE A 113 17.40 -1.86 -15.14
N GLY A 114 17.71 -2.11 -16.42
CA GLY A 114 16.75 -2.58 -17.42
C GLY A 114 16.09 -1.48 -18.28
N LYS A 115 15.45 -1.91 -19.38
CA LYS A 115 14.65 -1.03 -20.25
C LYS A 115 13.40 -0.47 -19.55
N ASP A 116 13.01 -1.09 -18.44
CA ASP A 116 11.95 -0.59 -17.57
C ASP A 116 12.55 0.49 -16.65
N LYS A 117 11.94 1.68 -16.63
CA LYS A 117 12.37 2.85 -15.85
C LYS A 117 12.09 2.66 -14.35
N ILE A 118 12.56 1.56 -13.78
CA ILE A 118 12.36 1.15 -12.40
C ILE A 118 13.71 1.31 -11.71
N PHE A 119 13.76 2.22 -10.75
CA PHE A 119 14.93 2.42 -9.91
C PHE A 119 14.68 1.69 -8.61
N GLU A 120 15.28 0.51 -8.43
CA GLU A 120 15.49 -0.02 -7.09
C GLU A 120 16.48 0.93 -6.42
N MET A 121 16.02 1.76 -5.49
CA MET A 121 16.97 2.48 -4.62
C MET A 121 17.58 1.46 -3.67
N GLU A 122 18.91 1.37 -3.72
CA GLU A 122 19.72 0.42 -2.97
C GLU A 122 19.93 0.84 -1.50
N GLU A 123 19.50 2.04 -1.09
CA GLU A 123 19.44 2.41 0.32
C GLU A 123 17.98 2.61 0.77
N LEU A 124 17.54 1.71 1.64
CA LEU A 124 16.39 1.93 2.48
C LEU A 124 16.64 3.22 3.26
N SER A 125 15.85 4.26 3.02
CA SER A 125 15.86 5.47 3.87
C SER A 125 15.53 5.18 5.34
N PHE A 126 15.12 3.95 5.64
CA PHE A 126 14.91 3.41 6.98
C PHE A 126 15.93 2.30 7.25
N SER A 127 16.86 2.56 8.17
CA SER A 127 17.73 1.51 8.71
C SER A 127 16.89 0.46 9.44
N ARG A 128 17.41 -0.77 9.59
CA ARG A 128 16.74 -1.82 10.38
C ARG A 128 16.42 -1.36 11.81
N ALA A 129 17.33 -0.59 12.42
CA ALA A 129 17.11 0.00 13.75
C ALA A 129 15.94 0.98 13.77
N ASN A 130 15.78 1.82 12.73
CA ASN A 130 14.64 2.74 12.61
C ASN A 130 13.32 1.99 12.47
N ILE A 131 13.30 0.90 11.70
CA ILE A 131 12.10 0.07 11.53
C ILE A 131 11.69 -0.55 12.87
N ILE A 132 12.65 -1.08 13.63
CA ILE A 132 12.40 -1.66 14.96
C ILE A 132 11.87 -0.59 15.92
N ALA A 133 12.55 0.55 16.04
CA ALA A 133 12.11 1.64 16.92
C ALA A 133 10.71 2.17 16.58
N GLU A 134 10.35 2.20 15.29
CA GLU A 134 9.00 2.57 14.87
C GLU A 134 7.97 1.48 15.13
N THR A 135 8.36 0.21 15.04
CA THR A 135 7.49 -0.92 15.41
C THR A 135 7.20 -0.87 16.92
N ASP A 136 8.23 -0.67 17.74
CA ASP A 136 8.11 -0.53 19.19
C ASP A 136 7.19 0.64 19.56
N LEU A 137 7.34 1.79 18.91
CA LEU A 137 6.46 2.95 19.09
C LEU A 137 5.00 2.65 18.77
N ILE A 138 4.74 1.82 17.75
CA ILE A 138 3.39 1.43 17.36
C ILE A 138 2.80 0.49 18.42
N HIS A 139 3.55 -0.53 18.83
CA HIS A 139 3.15 -1.50 19.85
C HIS A 139 2.88 -0.82 21.18
N ASP A 140 3.77 0.08 21.61
CA ASP A 140 3.63 0.87 22.84
C ASP A 140 2.39 1.75 22.83
N TYR A 141 2.04 2.33 21.67
CA TYR A 141 0.92 3.24 21.55
C TYR A 141 -0.42 2.52 21.51
N PHE A 142 -0.56 1.50 20.67
CA PHE A 142 -1.83 0.76 20.50
C PHE A 142 -2.02 -0.38 21.49
N LYS A 143 -0.98 -0.71 22.28
CA LYS A 143 -0.98 -1.85 23.20
C LYS A 143 -1.34 -3.14 22.50
N ASP A 144 -0.66 -3.39 21.38
CA ASP A 144 -0.88 -4.55 20.52
C ASP A 144 0.45 -5.00 19.93
N ASP A 145 0.77 -6.28 20.01
CA ASP A 145 2.04 -6.88 19.57
C ASP A 145 1.90 -7.53 18.17
N GLU A 146 0.93 -7.05 17.39
CA GLU A 146 0.66 -7.52 16.03
C GLU A 146 1.93 -7.45 15.17
N VAL A 147 2.21 -8.51 14.40
CA VAL A 147 3.39 -8.53 13.53
C VAL A 147 3.18 -7.60 12.35
N LEU A 148 3.95 -6.52 12.31
CA LEU A 148 3.86 -5.51 11.26
C LEU A 148 4.89 -5.74 10.16
N ASN A 149 4.42 -5.73 8.93
CA ASN A 149 5.25 -5.71 7.74
C ASN A 149 5.61 -4.27 7.38
N PHE A 150 6.84 -4.05 6.92
CA PHE A 150 7.29 -2.75 6.45
C PHE A 150 7.31 -2.69 4.93
N ILE A 151 6.53 -1.79 4.33
CA ILE A 151 6.30 -1.68 2.89
C ILE A 151 7.57 -1.37 2.12
N MET A 152 8.48 -0.57 2.69
CA MET A 152 9.70 -0.21 1.98
C MET A 152 10.80 -1.27 2.08
N SER A 153 10.63 -2.34 2.87
CA SER A 153 11.63 -3.41 3.02
C SER A 153 11.95 -4.13 1.72
N LYS A 154 11.00 -4.17 0.79
CA LYS A 154 11.13 -4.67 -0.57
C LYS A 154 10.89 -3.51 -1.55
N PRO A 155 11.39 -3.60 -2.80
CA PRO A 155 11.11 -2.59 -3.82
C PRO A 155 9.62 -2.56 -4.23
N TYR A 156 8.84 -3.55 -3.80
CA TYR A 156 7.41 -3.68 -4.04
C TYR A 156 6.67 -4.30 -2.85
N LEU A 157 5.41 -3.92 -2.68
CA LEU A 157 4.46 -4.58 -1.77
C LEU A 157 3.61 -5.58 -2.57
N GLU A 158 3.72 -6.86 -2.25
CA GLU A 158 2.87 -7.89 -2.86
C GLU A 158 1.54 -7.99 -2.14
N MET A 159 0.46 -8.05 -2.90
CA MET A 159 -0.86 -8.37 -2.34
C MET A 159 -1.63 -9.31 -3.27
N GLY A 160 -2.33 -10.26 -2.64
CA GLY A 160 -3.30 -11.14 -3.29
C GLY A 160 -4.63 -10.42 -3.47
N PHE A 161 -5.16 -10.49 -4.69
CA PHE A 161 -6.36 -9.84 -5.15
C PHE A 161 -7.20 -10.85 -5.93
N ALA A 162 -8.19 -11.47 -5.27
CA ALA A 162 -9.18 -12.38 -5.85
C ALA A 162 -8.69 -13.17 -7.10
N GLY A 163 -7.80 -14.14 -6.89
CA GLY A 163 -7.22 -14.99 -7.95
C GLY A 163 -5.98 -14.44 -8.68
N TYR A 164 -5.58 -13.20 -8.45
CA TYR A 164 -4.39 -12.59 -9.05
C TYR A 164 -3.51 -11.90 -8.00
N SER A 165 -2.20 -11.93 -8.20
CA SER A 165 -1.25 -11.20 -7.36
C SER A 165 -0.76 -9.93 -8.06
N ALA A 166 -0.75 -8.81 -7.35
CA ALA A 166 -0.19 -7.56 -7.83
C ALA A 166 0.88 -7.02 -6.88
N GLU A 167 1.73 -6.16 -7.42
CA GLU A 167 2.83 -5.50 -6.74
C GLU A 167 2.59 -4.00 -6.77
N LEU A 168 2.61 -3.35 -5.61
CA LEU A 168 2.65 -1.90 -5.50
C LEU A 168 4.11 -1.48 -5.55
N VAL A 169 4.48 -0.82 -6.64
CA VAL A 169 5.86 -0.41 -6.92
C VAL A 169 6.02 1.08 -6.70
N ARG A 170 7.17 1.46 -6.14
CA ARG A 170 7.60 2.85 -6.01
C ARG A 170 8.29 3.30 -7.29
N MET A 171 7.79 4.38 -7.87
CA MET A 171 8.34 5.01 -9.08
C MET A 171 8.99 6.35 -8.70
N THR A 172 10.15 6.62 -9.28
CA THR A 172 10.76 7.95 -9.24
C THR A 172 10.21 8.80 -10.39
N HIS A 173 10.02 10.10 -10.14
CA HIS A 173 9.62 11.01 -11.19
C HIS A 173 10.82 11.32 -12.10
N LYS A 174 10.60 11.30 -13.42
CA LYS A 174 11.56 11.89 -14.36
C LYS A 174 11.76 13.36 -14.00
N LYS A 175 12.99 13.75 -13.71
CA LYS A 175 13.38 15.16 -13.62
C LYS A 175 13.36 15.73 -15.04
N TYR A 176 12.33 16.51 -15.37
CA TYR A 176 12.39 17.39 -16.54
C TYR A 176 13.27 18.59 -16.18
N LYS A 177 14.08 19.09 -17.14
CA LYS A 177 14.75 20.38 -16.97
C LYS A 177 13.71 21.41 -16.53
N SER A 178 14.01 22.14 -15.46
CA SER A 178 13.14 23.21 -14.99
C SER A 178 13.05 24.28 -16.07
N ASN A 179 11.91 24.38 -16.77
CA ASN A 179 11.59 25.59 -17.51
C ASN A 179 11.31 26.68 -16.48
N SER A 180 12.19 27.67 -16.41
CA SER A 180 12.10 28.84 -15.52
C SER A 180 10.87 29.71 -15.74
N ASP A 181 10.12 29.51 -16.84
CA ASP A 181 8.98 30.35 -17.25
C ASP A 181 7.61 29.94 -16.70
N LYS A 182 7.52 28.92 -15.83
CA LYS A 182 6.22 28.51 -15.28
C LYS A 182 5.86 29.34 -14.04
N PHE A 183 4.76 30.09 -14.13
CA PHE A 183 4.16 30.87 -13.04
C PHE A 183 3.86 30.05 -11.77
N TYR A 184 3.64 28.74 -11.92
CA TYR A 184 3.35 27.84 -10.80
C TYR A 184 4.56 26.96 -10.45
N LYS A 185 4.95 26.96 -9.17
CA LYS A 185 5.93 25.99 -8.63
C LYS A 185 5.40 24.58 -8.86
N THR A 186 6.16 23.77 -9.60
CA THR A 186 5.84 22.34 -9.72
C THR A 186 6.11 21.70 -8.36
N PRO A 187 5.11 21.09 -7.68
CA PRO A 187 5.34 20.50 -6.38
C PRO A 187 6.35 19.37 -6.51
N SER A 188 7.41 19.39 -5.69
CA SER A 188 8.36 18.31 -5.62
C SER A 188 7.67 17.10 -5.00
N LYS A 189 7.16 16.20 -5.85
CA LYS A 189 6.63 14.91 -5.40
C LYS A 189 7.80 13.98 -5.12
N PRO A 190 7.88 13.37 -3.93
CA PRO A 190 9.02 12.52 -3.60
C PRO A 190 8.94 11.20 -4.36
N PHE A 191 7.81 10.53 -4.30
CA PHE A 191 7.59 9.25 -4.98
C PHE A 191 6.16 9.18 -5.53
N SER A 192 5.98 8.43 -6.61
CA SER A 192 4.66 7.95 -7.02
C SER A 192 4.58 6.45 -6.84
N TRP A 193 3.44 5.95 -6.36
CA TRP A 193 3.20 4.53 -6.22
C TRP A 193 2.29 4.05 -7.35
N THR A 194 2.48 2.84 -7.86
CA THR A 194 1.64 2.28 -8.92
C THR A 194 1.55 0.76 -8.80
N TRP A 195 0.36 0.23 -9.02
CA TRP A 195 0.13 -1.21 -9.09
C TRP A 195 0.59 -1.77 -10.44
N ARG A 196 1.31 -2.88 -10.41
CA ARG A 196 1.58 -3.73 -11.57
C ARG A 196 1.17 -5.16 -11.27
N TRP A 197 0.78 -5.91 -12.30
CA TRP A 197 0.62 -7.35 -12.18
C TRP A 197 1.97 -8.02 -12.01
N LYS A 198 2.04 -9.11 -11.23
CA LYS A 198 3.24 -9.95 -11.19
C LYS A 198 3.59 -10.46 -12.59
N LYS A 199 4.88 -10.66 -12.86
CA LYS A 199 5.37 -11.16 -14.16
C LYS A 199 4.66 -12.45 -14.59
N GLU A 200 4.41 -13.35 -13.64
CA GLU A 200 3.68 -14.60 -13.84
C GLU A 200 2.25 -14.39 -14.31
N VAL A 201 1.53 -13.44 -13.67
CA VAL A 201 0.16 -13.08 -14.06
C VAL A 201 0.13 -12.47 -15.46
N VAL A 202 1.10 -11.61 -15.78
CA VAL A 202 1.24 -11.02 -17.14
C VAL A 202 1.52 -12.11 -18.17
N ALA A 203 2.41 -13.07 -17.88
CA ALA A 203 2.73 -14.17 -18.76
C ALA A 203 1.50 -15.04 -19.03
N LYS A 204 0.74 -15.40 -17.98
CA LYS A 204 -0.50 -16.17 -18.10
C LYS A 204 -1.53 -15.43 -18.97
N LYS A 205 -1.79 -14.14 -18.69
CA LYS A 205 -2.71 -13.34 -19.51
C LYS A 205 -2.27 -13.21 -20.97
N LYS A 206 -0.97 -13.11 -21.24
CA LYS A 206 -0.44 -13.12 -22.61
C LYS A 206 -0.71 -14.46 -23.31
N MET A 207 -0.51 -15.58 -22.63
CA MET A 207 -0.83 -16.90 -23.18
C MET A 207 -2.33 -17.06 -23.45
N ASP A 208 -3.19 -16.65 -22.50
CA ASP A 208 -4.65 -16.72 -22.66
C ASP A 208 -5.12 -15.90 -23.87
N LEU A 209 -4.57 -14.70 -24.07
CA LEU A 209 -4.86 -13.86 -25.24
C LEU A 209 -4.44 -14.52 -26.55
N VAL A 210 -3.23 -15.09 -26.62
CA VAL A 210 -2.75 -15.81 -27.82
C VAL A 210 -3.63 -17.03 -28.13
N ASN A 211 -4.12 -17.72 -27.10
CA ASN A 211 -5.01 -18.87 -27.28
C ASN A 211 -6.37 -18.43 -27.83
N ILE A 212 -6.93 -17.32 -27.34
CA ILE A 212 -8.19 -16.77 -27.86
C ILE A 212 -8.05 -16.38 -29.33
N THR A 213 -6.98 -15.67 -29.72
CA THR A 213 -6.77 -15.25 -31.12
C THR A 213 -6.58 -16.45 -32.04
N ARG A 214 -5.87 -17.50 -31.60
CA ARG A 214 -5.72 -18.75 -32.38
C ARG A 214 -7.04 -19.49 -32.57
N ILE A 215 -7.96 -19.42 -31.60
CA ILE A 215 -9.29 -20.04 -31.70
C ILE A 215 -10.18 -19.24 -32.66
N THR A 216 -10.07 -17.91 -32.68
CA THR A 216 -10.80 -17.07 -33.63
C THR A 216 -10.29 -17.24 -35.07
N ASP A 217 -8.98 -17.39 -35.28
CA ASP A 217 -8.40 -17.62 -36.61
C ASP A 217 -8.79 -18.99 -37.19
N LYS A 218 -8.99 -20.01 -36.34
CA LYS A 218 -9.50 -21.33 -36.76
C LYS A 218 -11.01 -21.35 -37.05
N LYS A 219 -11.73 -20.27 -36.76
CA LYS A 219 -13.19 -20.15 -36.99
C LYS A 219 -13.55 -19.20 -38.13
N SER A 220 -12.57 -18.64 -38.83
CA SER A 220 -12.80 -17.86 -40.06
C SER A 220 -12.70 -18.79 -41.27
N PRO A 221 -13.78 -18.97 -42.06
CA PRO A 221 -13.80 -19.78 -43.28
C PRO A 221 -13.00 -19.16 -44.44
#